data_AF-A0A2N2ILN7-F1
#
_entry.id   AF-A0A2N2ILN7-F1
#
_cell.length_a   1.000
_cell.length_b   1.000
_cell.length_c   1.000
_cell.angle_alpha   90.00
_cell.angle_beta   90.00
_cell.angle_gamma   90.00
#
_symmetry.space_group_name_H-M   'P 1'
#
loop_
_entity.id
_entity.type
_entity.pdbx_description
1 polymer ?
#
loop_
_entity_poly.entity_id
_entity_poly.type
_entity_poly.pdbx_seq_one_letter_code
_entity_poly.pdbx_strand_id
1 'polypeptide(L)' 'MRVSENESRLMDAWRRQLAQEYRHLCWLYRVQLRPPLFEIREGQSRAGSWSPGLDTLSLASWLIRDHSWDVVLEVLKH' A
#
# COMPACT_ATOMS: atom_id res chain seq x y z
N MET A 1 -5.57 22.84 0.26
CA MET A 1 -4.15 22.60 0.60
C MET A 1 -3.48 22.01 -0.64
N ARG A 2 -2.46 22.64 -1.20
CA ARG A 2 -1.72 22.09 -2.36
C ARG A 2 -0.70 21.09 -1.82
N VAL A 3 -0.85 19.81 -2.18
CA VAL A 3 0.17 18.78 -1.93
C VAL A 3 1.44 19.21 -2.67
N SER A 4 2.58 19.14 -2.00
CA SER A 4 3.85 19.54 -2.62
C SER A 4 4.23 18.55 -3.74
N GLU A 5 4.90 19.01 -4.78
CA GLU A 5 5.26 18.14 -5.91
C GLU A 5 6.15 16.95 -5.48
N ASN A 6 7.03 17.17 -4.50
CA ASN A 6 7.87 16.11 -3.92
C ASN A 6 7.05 15.05 -3.17
N GLU A 7 6.03 15.48 -2.44
CA GLU A 7 5.14 14.57 -1.71
C GLU A 7 4.32 13.72 -2.66
N SER A 8 3.81 14.30 -3.76
CA SER A 8 3.13 13.52 -4.81
C SER A 8 4.05 12.46 -5.42
N ARG A 9 5.29 12.83 -5.76
CA ARG A 9 6.28 11.89 -6.31
C ARG A 9 6.62 10.76 -5.34
N LEU A 10 6.73 11.07 -4.05
CA LEU A 10 6.96 10.10 -2.99
C LEU A 10 5.79 9.13 -2.84
N MET A 11 4.56 9.65 -2.80
CA MET A 11 3.35 8.83 -2.77
C MET A 11 3.26 7.89 -3.96
N ASP A 12 3.59 8.37 -5.17
CA ASP A 12 3.58 7.54 -6.37
C ASP A 12 4.69 6.49 -6.36
N ALA A 13 5.86 6.79 -5.78
CA ALA A 13 6.92 5.81 -5.58
C ALA A 13 6.46 4.70 -4.63
N TRP A 14 5.84 5.06 -3.50
CA TRP A 14 5.29 4.09 -2.56
C TRP A 14 4.20 3.23 -3.20
N ARG A 15 3.25 3.82 -3.95
CA ARG A 15 2.22 3.06 -4.67
C ARG A 15 2.83 2.05 -5.65
N ARG A 16 3.87 2.44 -6.40
CA ARG A 16 4.58 1.54 -7.31
C ARG A 16 5.26 0.40 -6.56
N GLN A 17 5.92 0.69 -5.45
CA GLN A 17 6.57 -0.31 -4.63
C GLN A 17 5.56 -1.30 -4.05
N LEU A 18 4.46 -0.82 -3.45
CA LEU A 18 3.36 -1.66 -2.95
C LEU A 18 2.81 -2.59 -4.03
N ALA A 19 2.57 -2.08 -5.24
CA ALA A 19 2.09 -2.89 -6.35
C ALA A 19 3.11 -3.96 -6.80
N GLN A 20 4.41 -3.65 -6.73
CA GLN A 20 5.46 -4.62 -7.01
C GLN A 20 5.52 -5.71 -5.94
N GLU A 21 5.50 -5.33 -4.67
CA GLU A 21 5.51 -6.26 -3.54
C GLU A 21 4.28 -7.16 -3.54
N TYR A 22 3.10 -6.61 -3.80
CA TYR A 22 1.88 -7.38 -3.89
C TYR A 22 1.96 -8.46 -4.97
N ARG A 23 2.48 -8.12 -6.15
CA ARG A 23 2.72 -9.10 -7.23
C ARG A 23 3.74 -10.15 -6.81
N HIS A 24 4.81 -9.75 -6.12
CA HIS A 24 5.81 -10.66 -5.61
C HIS A 24 5.24 -11.63 -4.58
N LEU A 25 4.44 -11.13 -3.62
CA LEU A 25 3.74 -11.94 -2.62
C LEU A 25 2.78 -12.93 -3.29
N CYS A 26 1.99 -12.48 -4.26
CA CYS A 26 1.09 -13.36 -5.00
C CYS A 26 1.86 -14.50 -5.69
N TRP A 27 2.98 -14.18 -6.32
CA TRP A 27 3.86 -15.19 -6.93
C TRP A 27 4.46 -16.15 -5.90
N LEU A 28 4.99 -15.63 -4.78
CA LEU A 28 5.63 -16.39 -3.72
C LEU A 28 4.65 -17.39 -3.07
N TYR A 29 3.43 -16.95 -2.78
CA TYR A 29 2.38 -17.77 -2.20
C TYR A 29 1.55 -18.56 -3.24
N ARG A 30 1.89 -18.43 -4.53
CA ARG A 30 1.22 -19.12 -5.66
C ARG A 30 -0.29 -18.86 -5.72
N VAL A 31 -0.71 -17.64 -5.40
CA VAL A 31 -2.11 -17.20 -5.50
C VAL A 31 -2.32 -16.33 -6.74
N GLN A 32 -3.46 -16.52 -7.40
CA GLN A 32 -3.83 -15.77 -8.60
C GLN A 32 -4.80 -14.63 -8.25
N LEU A 33 -4.28 -13.60 -7.58
CA LEU A 33 -5.05 -12.38 -7.27
C LEU A 33 -4.68 -11.27 -8.27
N ARG A 34 -5.69 -10.49 -8.67
CA ARG A 34 -5.45 -9.29 -9.49
C ARG A 34 -4.90 -8.19 -8.58
N PRO A 35 -3.92 -7.39 -9.03
CA PRO A 35 -3.44 -6.26 -8.24
C PRO A 35 -4.55 -5.24 -8.00
N PRO A 36 -4.81 -4.86 -6.73
CA PRO A 36 -5.81 -3.86 -6.41
C PRO A 36 -5.32 -2.44 -6.73
N LEU A 37 -6.24 -1.48 -6.66
CA LEU A 37 -5.87 -0.08 -6.54
C LEU A 37 -5.24 0.16 -5.17
N PHE A 38 -4.03 0.73 -5.15
CA PHE A 38 -3.35 1.10 -3.91
C PHE A 38 -3.62 2.56 -3.54
N GLU A 39 -4.20 2.76 -2.37
CA GLU A 39 -4.35 4.08 -1.76
C GLU A 39 -3.43 4.23 -0.56
N ILE A 40 -2.82 5.40 -0.42
CA ILE A 40 -2.07 5.77 0.77
C ILE A 40 -2.82 6.93 1.41
N ARG A 41 -3.23 6.77 2.67
CA ARG A 41 -4.11 7.70 3.37
C ARG A 41 -3.43 8.26 4.61
N GLU A 42 -3.53 9.57 4.79
CA GLU A 42 -3.07 10.22 6.01
C GLU A 42 -4.14 10.15 7.11
N GLY A 43 -3.72 10.27 8.37
CA GLY A 43 -4.61 10.41 9.52
C GLY A 43 -5.44 9.16 9.87
N GLN A 44 -5.14 8.01 9.28
CA GLN A 44 -5.80 6.75 9.63
C GLN A 44 -5.22 6.17 10.92
N SER A 45 -6.06 5.62 11.80
CA SER A 45 -5.59 4.85 12.97
C SER A 45 -5.29 3.39 12.63
N ARG A 46 -5.93 2.85 11.58
CA ARG A 46 -5.74 1.48 11.10
C ARG A 46 -4.63 1.43 10.04
N ALA A 47 -3.75 0.44 10.16
CA ALA A 47 -2.57 0.28 9.31
C ALA A 47 -2.92 0.01 7.83
N GLY A 48 -3.91 -0.85 7.58
CA GLY A 48 -4.42 -1.12 6.24
C GLY A 48 -5.84 -1.65 6.23
N SER A 49 -6.55 -1.48 5.11
CA SER A 49 -7.92 -1.95 4.91
C SER A 49 -8.19 -2.36 3.47
N TRP A 50 -8.94 -3.44 3.32
CA TRP A 50 -9.46 -3.91 2.04
C TRP A 50 -10.89 -3.44 1.80
N SER A 51 -11.15 -2.83 0.64
CA SER A 51 -12.48 -2.47 0.18
C SER A 51 -12.88 -3.34 -1.02
N PRO A 52 -13.60 -4.47 -0.81
CA PRO A 52 -13.89 -5.41 -1.87
C PRO A 52 -14.78 -4.84 -2.99
N GLY A 53 -15.63 -3.86 -2.67
CA GLY A 53 -16.49 -3.21 -3.68
C GLY A 53 -15.74 -2.26 -4.62
N LEU A 54 -14.56 -1.78 -4.21
CA LEU A 54 -13.74 -0.83 -4.98
C LEU A 54 -12.46 -1.47 -5.54
N ASP A 55 -12.18 -2.73 -5.18
CA ASP A 55 -10.91 -3.40 -5.48
C ASP A 55 -9.71 -2.57 -4.96
N THR A 56 -9.89 -1.90 -3.81
CA THR A 56 -8.92 -0.94 -3.25
C THR A 56 -8.32 -1.46 -1.96
N LEU A 57 -6.99 -1.49 -1.90
CA LEU A 57 -6.22 -1.74 -0.68
C LEU A 57 -5.61 -0.39 -0.23
N SER A 58 -6.11 0.11 0.90
CA SER A 58 -5.60 1.35 1.50
C SER A 58 -4.59 1.04 2.59
N LEU A 59 -3.46 1.75 2.61
CA LEU A 59 -2.51 1.75 3.72
C LEU A 59 -2.40 3.15 4.33
N ALA A 60 -2.15 3.20 5.63
CA ALA A 60 -1.87 4.46 6.30
C ALA A 60 -0.45 4.95 5.97
N SER A 61 -0.27 6.27 5.75
CA SER A 61 1.05 6.82 5.42
C SER A 61 2.09 6.63 6.54
N TRP A 62 1.65 6.66 7.81
CA TRP A 62 2.53 6.39 8.96
C TRP A 62 3.09 4.97 8.96
N LEU A 63 2.35 3.98 8.42
CA LEU A 63 2.83 2.60 8.35
C LEU A 63 4.10 2.51 7.49
N ILE A 64 4.11 3.21 6.36
CA ILE A 64 5.22 3.20 5.41
C ILE A 64 6.38 4.08 5.87
N ARG A 65 6.07 5.23 6.48
CA ARG A 65 7.08 6.21 6.89
C ARG A 65 7.79 5.82 8.19
N ASP A 66 7.05 5.26 9.14
CA ASP A 66 7.49 5.16 10.53
C ASP A 66 7.88 3.72 10.92
N HIS A 67 7.64 2.73 10.04
CA HIS A 67 8.02 1.33 10.25
C HIS A 67 8.92 0.80 9.13
N SER A 68 9.59 -0.33 9.40
CA SER A 68 10.38 -1.02 8.39
C SER A 68 9.48 -1.59 7.29
N TRP A 69 10.06 -1.79 6.10
CA TRP A 69 9.32 -2.34 4.97
C TRP A 69 8.78 -3.75 5.26
N ASP A 70 9.46 -4.55 6.07
CA ASP A 70 8.99 -5.89 6.49
C ASP A 70 7.62 -5.81 7.20
N VAL A 71 7.40 -4.80 8.05
CA VAL A 71 6.11 -4.58 8.72
C VAL A 71 5.02 -4.20 7.71
N VAL A 72 5.36 -3.40 6.69
CA VAL A 72 4.45 -3.06 5.58
C VAL A 72 4.05 -4.33 4.83
N LEU A 73 5.01 -5.22 4.55
CA LEU A 73 4.77 -6.50 3.88
C LEU A 73 3.86 -7.42 4.69
N GLU A 74 3.99 -7.44 6.02
CA GLU A 74 3.04 -8.19 6.86
C GLU A 74 1.63 -7.65 6.70
N VAL A 75 1.41 -6.34 6.71
CA VAL A 75 0.07 -5.75 6.49
C VAL A 75 -0.47 -6.06 5.09
N LEU A 76 0.37 -6.08 4.05
CA LEU A 76 -0.03 -6.43 2.68
C LEU A 76 -0.49 -7.89 2.51
N LYS A 77 -0.04 -8.80 3.38
CA LYS A 77 -0.45 -10.22 3.35
C LYS A 77 -1.84 -10.47 3.93
N HIS A 78 -2.36 -9.54 4.75
CA HIS A 78 -3.65 -9.65 5.42
C HIS A 78 -4.80 -9.19 4.52
#